data_AF-A0A9P9FQT9-F1
#
_entry.id   AF-A0A9P9FQT9-F1
#
_cell.length_a   1.000
_cell.length_b   1.000
_cell.length_c   1.000
_cell.angle_alpha   90.00
_cell.angle_beta   90.00
_cell.angle_gamma   90.00
#
_symmetry.space_group_name_H-M   'P 1'
#
loop_
_entity.id
_entity.type
_entity.pdbx_description
1 polymer ?
#
loop_
_entity_poly.entity_id
_entity_poly.type
_entity_poly.pdbx_seq_one_letter_code
_entity_poly.pdbx_strand_id
1 'polypeptide(L)'
;MPKSIRSILGNSGRVTKPSRPAPTRQTRPGASPAKARKPEDDETELFQDKLDDLGLTKILEDELTLRDAIQAMRYIRSRMFSPIPATGFNSTRTIELLNYRVATAPIVTVGHLNAVLNSPSKVSREMAELTGKGVVRRMRVERRGGVGEALIEAAELDGMLDKARLGEETKKKFVAFLRDNPTAQTLPKGVLESSQADELVRVGFLTASTPSTPGNTLDVRPEDRTTMMSIQHVSRFASGSVSAVGGRNAIHLAGGGGGAPALTHAASLDASPAAFRLAIPGHGRHLKLAAAAVDWVREALGRTKWGEGPESWLRERFEGGGLYGPRWKEFWGVEWEWVLGEAVGLGVVEVFETGSVGRGVRALGL
;
A
#
# COMPACT_ATOMS: atom_id res chain seq x y z
N MET A 1 -74.80 -9.44 -0.71
CA MET A 1 -74.74 -8.00 -0.37
C MET A 1 -73.88 -7.82 0.89
N PRO A 2 -73.01 -6.80 0.93
CA PRO A 2 -71.70 -6.88 1.60
C PRO A 2 -71.72 -6.40 3.06
N LYS A 3 -70.84 -6.96 3.91
CA LYS A 3 -70.55 -6.41 5.25
C LYS A 3 -69.08 -6.00 5.31
N SER A 4 -68.86 -4.72 5.60
CA SER A 4 -67.58 -4.00 5.53
C SER A 4 -66.70 -4.21 6.77
N ILE A 5 -65.39 -4.25 6.52
CA ILE A 5 -64.27 -4.56 7.43
C ILE A 5 -63.88 -3.33 8.26
N ARG A 6 -64.68 -2.94 9.26
CA ARG A 6 -64.30 -1.91 10.26
C ARG A 6 -64.79 -2.16 11.70
N SER A 7 -65.03 -3.42 12.09
CA SER A 7 -65.59 -3.75 13.41
C SER A 7 -64.64 -4.52 14.35
N ILE A 8 -63.32 -4.43 14.20
CA ILE A 8 -62.37 -5.17 15.07
C ILE A 8 -61.25 -4.29 15.63
N LEU A 9 -61.54 -3.06 16.04
CA LEU A 9 -60.68 -2.33 16.98
C LEU A 9 -61.56 -1.34 17.77
N GLY A 10 -62.23 -1.88 18.78
CA GLY A 10 -62.89 -1.08 19.80
C GLY A 10 -61.89 -0.54 20.82
N ASN A 11 -62.23 0.66 21.32
CA ASN A 11 -62.11 1.15 22.71
C ASN A 11 -60.70 1.20 23.34
N SER A 12 -60.32 2.16 24.17
CA SER A 12 -60.82 3.43 24.70
C SER A 12 -59.81 3.79 25.81
N GLY A 13 -59.42 5.05 25.99
CA GLY A 13 -58.58 5.40 27.16
C GLY A 13 -57.91 6.76 27.11
N ARG A 14 -58.67 7.83 26.90
CA ARG A 14 -58.18 9.21 27.05
C ARG A 14 -58.33 9.63 28.51
N VAL A 15 -57.23 9.64 29.26
CA VAL A 15 -57.17 10.18 30.62
C VAL A 15 -56.30 11.44 30.63
N THR A 16 -56.92 12.56 30.99
CA THR A 16 -56.37 13.91 31.17
C THR A 16 -55.50 14.01 32.42
N LYS A 17 -54.32 14.63 32.32
CA LYS A 17 -53.50 15.04 33.49
C LYS A 17 -53.63 16.54 33.77
N PRO A 18 -53.74 16.97 35.04
CA PRO A 18 -54.03 18.35 35.43
C PRO A 18 -52.79 19.26 35.48
N SER A 19 -53.01 20.57 35.31
CA SER A 19 -52.01 21.64 35.34
C SER A 19 -51.91 22.37 36.69
N ARG A 20 -50.69 22.65 37.16
CA ARG A 20 -50.24 23.88 37.90
C ARG A 20 -48.85 23.67 38.55
N PRO A 21 -48.18 24.70 39.10
CA PRO A 21 -48.01 26.11 38.71
C PRO A 21 -46.51 26.47 38.50
N ALA A 22 -46.22 27.67 37.97
CA ALA A 22 -44.84 28.19 37.85
C ALA A 22 -44.29 28.73 39.19
N PRO A 23 -42.99 28.53 39.50
CA PRO A 23 -42.31 29.31 40.52
C PRO A 23 -41.28 30.30 39.94
N THR A 24 -41.52 31.55 40.28
CA THR A 24 -40.61 32.61 40.76
C THR A 24 -39.11 32.58 40.47
N ARG A 25 -38.66 33.67 39.83
CA ARG A 25 -37.29 34.16 39.67
C ARG A 25 -36.61 34.40 41.03
N GLN A 26 -35.52 33.67 41.30
CA GLN A 26 -34.53 34.00 42.33
C GLN A 26 -33.14 34.12 41.68
N THR A 27 -32.52 35.28 41.88
CA THR A 27 -31.15 35.64 41.49
C THR A 27 -30.18 35.20 42.58
N ARG A 28 -29.25 34.27 42.28
CA ARG A 28 -27.95 34.11 42.97
C ARG A 28 -26.88 33.60 41.99
N PRO A 29 -25.59 34.00 42.15
CA PRO A 29 -24.54 33.76 41.18
C PRO A 29 -23.99 32.34 41.35
N GLY A 30 -24.30 31.47 40.39
CA GLY A 30 -23.71 30.14 40.28
C GLY A 30 -22.79 30.11 39.08
N ALA A 31 -21.48 30.15 39.32
CA ALA A 31 -20.48 29.85 38.31
C ALA A 31 -20.78 28.48 37.71
N SER A 32 -21.25 28.47 36.46
CA SER A 32 -21.29 27.24 35.67
C SER A 32 -19.85 26.90 35.29
N PRO A 33 -19.37 25.66 35.47
CA PRO A 33 -18.09 25.28 34.93
C PRO A 33 -18.23 25.40 33.42
N ALA A 34 -17.53 26.38 32.85
CA ALA A 34 -17.35 26.48 31.43
C ALA A 34 -16.94 25.08 30.95
N LYS A 35 -17.70 24.54 29.99
CA LYS A 35 -17.24 23.43 29.15
C LYS A 35 -15.79 23.75 28.82
N ALA A 36 -14.86 22.98 29.38
CA ALA A 36 -13.46 23.09 29.03
C ALA A 36 -13.43 22.96 27.51
N ARG A 37 -13.15 24.09 26.84
CA ARG A 37 -12.72 24.04 25.45
C ARG A 37 -11.57 23.05 25.47
N LYS A 38 -11.70 21.97 24.68
CA LYS A 38 -10.52 21.19 24.32
C LYS A 38 -9.48 22.23 23.88
N PRO A 39 -8.23 22.16 24.39
CA PRO A 39 -7.20 23.06 23.91
C PRO A 39 -7.21 22.95 22.38
N GLU A 40 -7.39 24.08 21.70
CA GLU A 40 -7.02 24.14 20.30
C GLU A 40 -5.54 23.78 20.28
N ASP A 41 -5.23 22.70 19.57
CA ASP A 41 -3.91 22.11 19.50
C ASP A 41 -2.87 23.22 19.20
N ASP A 42 -1.91 23.41 20.12
CA ASP A 42 -0.65 24.18 19.94
C ASP A 42 0.24 23.51 18.85
N GLU A 43 -0.34 22.89 17.84
CA GLU A 43 0.34 22.12 16.80
C GLU A 43 1.13 23.02 15.83
N THR A 44 0.79 24.32 15.76
CA THR A 44 1.58 25.30 14.97
C THR A 44 2.88 25.72 15.66
N GLU A 45 3.07 25.39 16.95
CA GLU A 45 4.30 25.70 17.70
C GLU A 45 5.30 24.53 17.76
N LEU A 46 4.92 23.34 17.24
CA LEU A 46 5.68 22.10 17.42
C LEU A 46 7.15 22.19 17.00
N PHE A 47 7.47 22.98 15.96
CA PHE A 47 8.84 23.26 15.52
C PHE A 47 8.91 24.68 14.92
N GLN A 48 9.35 25.66 15.72
CA GLN A 48 9.48 27.05 15.25
C GLN A 48 10.61 27.19 14.23
N ASP A 49 11.73 26.52 14.49
CA ASP A 49 12.93 26.51 13.68
C ASP A 49 12.94 25.34 12.69
N LYS A 50 13.60 25.57 11.55
CA LYS A 50 13.82 24.53 10.53
C LYS A 50 14.96 23.62 10.97
N LEU A 51 14.84 22.32 10.70
CA LEU A 51 15.91 21.36 10.97
C LEU A 51 17.10 21.60 10.03
N ASP A 52 18.31 21.48 10.57
CA ASP A 52 19.52 21.48 9.78
C ASP A 52 19.56 20.26 8.86
N ASP A 53 19.95 20.46 7.61
CA ASP A 53 20.02 19.39 6.60
C ASP A 53 21.49 19.11 6.27
N LEU A 54 22.05 18.08 6.90
CA LEU A 54 23.43 17.63 6.68
C LEU A 54 23.53 16.62 5.53
N GLY A 55 22.42 16.33 4.84
CA GLY A 55 22.34 15.42 3.72
C GLY A 55 21.37 14.26 3.96
N LEU A 56 21.02 13.59 2.85
CA LEU A 56 20.09 12.47 2.86
C LEU A 56 20.68 11.26 3.59
N THR A 57 19.89 10.72 4.51
CA THR A 57 20.19 9.54 5.34
C THR A 57 19.20 8.44 5.02
N LYS A 58 19.61 7.18 5.14
CA LYS A 58 18.70 6.06 4.89
C LYS A 58 17.96 5.61 6.13
N ILE A 59 16.85 4.91 5.90
CA ILE A 59 16.03 4.29 6.95
C ILE A 59 16.78 3.16 7.65
N LEU A 60 17.62 2.45 6.90
CA LEU A 60 18.45 1.37 7.42
C LEU A 60 19.88 1.58 6.91
N GLU A 61 20.67 2.25 7.74
CA GLU A 61 22.12 2.26 7.60
C GLU A 61 22.66 1.12 8.48
N ASP A 62 23.36 0.17 7.85
CA ASP A 62 24.35 -0.72 8.45
C ASP A 62 23.96 -2.11 9.00
N GLU A 63 22.83 -2.72 8.60
CA GLU A 63 22.74 -4.19 8.72
C GLU A 63 23.55 -4.87 7.59
N LEU A 64 24.78 -5.29 7.92
CA LEU A 64 25.74 -6.02 7.05
C LEU A 64 25.17 -7.27 6.35
N THR A 65 24.00 -7.72 6.80
CA THR A 65 23.22 -8.86 6.32
C THR A 65 22.36 -8.55 5.09
N LEU A 66 22.12 -7.28 4.76
CA LEU A 66 21.23 -6.87 3.66
C LEU A 66 22.04 -6.62 2.37
N ARG A 67 22.70 -7.68 1.87
CA ARG A 67 23.53 -7.59 0.66
C ARG A 67 22.75 -7.85 -0.62
N ASP A 68 21.76 -8.73 -0.52
CA ASP A 68 20.99 -9.23 -1.65
C ASP A 68 19.54 -8.78 -1.55
N ALA A 69 18.92 -8.59 -2.71
CA ALA A 69 17.54 -8.12 -2.77
C ALA A 69 16.53 -9.14 -2.23
N ILE A 70 16.80 -10.44 -2.33
CA ILE A 70 15.97 -11.47 -1.66
C ILE A 70 16.05 -11.32 -0.14
N GLN A 71 17.24 -11.09 0.41
CA GLN A 71 17.42 -10.93 1.86
C GLN A 71 16.67 -9.69 2.35
N ALA A 72 16.76 -8.58 1.62
CA ALA A 72 15.99 -7.38 1.92
C ALA A 72 14.48 -7.59 1.79
N MET A 73 13.99 -8.31 0.77
CA MET A 73 12.57 -8.66 0.67
C MET A 73 12.09 -9.46 1.89
N ARG A 74 12.85 -10.46 2.33
CA ARG A 74 12.54 -11.26 3.51
C ARG A 74 12.59 -10.43 4.79
N TYR A 75 13.59 -9.55 4.91
CA TYR A 75 13.74 -8.63 6.02
C TYR A 75 12.50 -7.73 6.15
N ILE A 76 12.14 -7.02 5.08
CA ILE A 76 10.97 -6.12 5.03
C ILE A 76 9.69 -6.87 5.44
N ARG A 77 9.50 -8.09 4.92
CA ARG A 77 8.34 -8.92 5.28
C ARG A 77 8.34 -9.36 6.74
N SER A 78 9.49 -9.76 7.26
CA SER A 78 9.62 -10.25 8.65
C SER A 78 9.38 -9.16 9.69
N ARG A 79 9.69 -7.91 9.36
CA ARG A 79 9.50 -6.73 10.21
C ARG A 79 8.28 -5.89 9.86
N MET A 80 7.42 -6.38 8.96
CA MET A 80 6.20 -5.66 8.60
C MET A 80 5.29 -5.46 9.81
N PHE A 81 5.17 -6.47 10.67
CA PHE A 81 4.28 -6.44 11.82
C PHE A 81 5.01 -6.80 13.12
N SER A 82 4.71 -6.05 14.16
CA SER A 82 5.21 -6.30 15.50
C SER A 82 4.53 -7.51 16.15
N PRO A 83 5.22 -8.22 17.06
CA PRO A 83 4.62 -9.29 17.85
C PRO A 83 3.35 -8.82 18.56
N ILE A 84 2.28 -9.63 18.52
CA ILE A 84 1.03 -9.31 19.20
C ILE A 84 1.28 -9.42 20.72
N PRO A 85 1.00 -8.36 21.52
CA PRO A 85 1.05 -8.41 22.96
C PRO A 85 0.24 -9.56 23.53
N ALA A 86 0.82 -10.29 24.48
CA ALA A 86 0.17 -11.44 25.12
C ALA A 86 -1.08 -11.04 25.94
N THR A 87 -1.15 -9.79 26.38
CA THR A 87 -2.24 -9.25 27.19
C THR A 87 -2.73 -7.91 26.64
N GLY A 88 -3.98 -7.57 26.95
CA GLY A 88 -4.58 -6.25 26.69
C GLY A 88 -5.51 -6.17 25.48
N PHE A 89 -5.45 -7.12 24.54
CA PHE A 89 -6.50 -7.29 23.53
C PHE A 89 -7.59 -8.25 24.03
N ASN A 90 -8.83 -7.98 23.63
CA ASN A 90 -9.89 -8.99 23.74
C ASN A 90 -9.64 -10.12 22.73
N SER A 91 -10.29 -11.27 22.93
CA SER A 91 -10.12 -12.45 22.08
C SER A 91 -10.55 -12.16 20.63
N THR A 92 -11.63 -11.40 20.44
CA THR A 92 -12.13 -11.01 19.11
C THR A 92 -11.12 -10.17 18.34
N ARG A 93 -10.53 -9.13 18.96
CA ARG A 93 -9.51 -8.28 18.33
C ARG A 93 -8.24 -9.06 18.02
N THR A 94 -7.86 -9.99 18.89
CA THR A 94 -6.71 -10.87 18.65
C THR A 94 -6.92 -11.72 17.40
N ILE A 95 -8.11 -12.31 17.24
CA ILE A 95 -8.48 -13.08 16.05
C ILE A 95 -8.53 -12.19 14.81
N GLU A 96 -9.10 -10.99 14.90
CA GLU A 96 -9.10 -10.02 13.79
C GLU A 96 -7.69 -9.68 13.32
N LEU A 97 -6.77 -9.39 14.25
CA LEU A 97 -5.37 -9.09 13.95
C LEU A 97 -4.68 -10.27 13.25
N LEU A 98 -4.85 -11.49 13.78
CA LEU A 98 -4.27 -12.70 13.18
C LEU A 98 -4.83 -12.96 11.77
N ASN A 99 -6.15 -12.87 11.61
CA ASN A 99 -6.80 -13.03 10.30
C ASN A 99 -6.37 -11.94 9.32
N TYR A 100 -6.18 -10.70 9.79
CA TYR A 100 -5.71 -9.62 8.95
C TYR A 100 -4.31 -9.92 8.40
N ARG A 101 -3.39 -10.33 9.28
CA ARG A 101 -1.99 -10.64 8.94
C ARG A 101 -1.87 -11.85 8.02
N VAL A 102 -2.61 -12.93 8.29
CA VAL A 102 -2.62 -14.14 7.45
C VAL A 102 -3.12 -13.86 6.04
N ALA A 103 -4.11 -12.97 5.89
CA ALA A 103 -4.64 -12.59 4.58
C ALA A 103 -3.93 -11.38 3.94
N THR A 104 -2.81 -10.92 4.53
CA THR A 104 -1.96 -9.90 3.89
C THR A 104 -0.97 -10.61 2.97
N ALA A 105 -0.89 -10.15 1.72
CA ALA A 105 -0.01 -10.76 0.73
C ALA A 105 1.49 -10.60 1.11
N PRO A 106 2.33 -11.63 0.92
CA PRO A 106 3.76 -11.59 1.19
C PRO A 106 4.53 -10.87 0.06
N ILE A 107 4.13 -9.64 -0.24
CA ILE A 107 4.70 -8.81 -1.30
C ILE A 107 5.55 -7.67 -0.74
N VAL A 108 6.47 -7.20 -1.57
CA VAL A 108 7.32 -6.04 -1.29
C VAL A 108 7.29 -5.09 -2.48
N THR A 109 7.21 -3.79 -2.23
CA THR A 109 7.22 -2.79 -3.30
C THR A 109 8.66 -2.49 -3.71
N VAL A 110 8.88 -2.20 -4.99
CA VAL A 110 10.24 -1.83 -5.47
C VAL A 110 10.74 -0.56 -4.79
N GLY A 111 9.82 0.37 -4.49
CA GLY A 111 10.12 1.58 -3.73
C GLY A 111 10.68 1.27 -2.35
N HIS A 112 9.97 0.44 -1.57
CA HIS A 112 10.43 0.05 -0.23
C HIS A 112 11.78 -0.65 -0.27
N LEU A 113 11.98 -1.54 -1.26
CA LEU A 113 13.26 -2.21 -1.45
C LEU A 113 14.42 -1.21 -1.69
N ASN A 114 14.18 -0.17 -2.49
CA ASN A 114 15.17 0.89 -2.73
C ASN A 114 15.39 1.81 -1.52
N ALA A 115 14.39 1.95 -0.64
CA ALA A 115 14.52 2.69 0.61
C ALA A 115 15.42 1.96 1.62
N VAL A 116 15.44 0.62 1.56
CA VAL A 116 16.28 -0.23 2.42
C VAL A 116 17.68 -0.46 1.85
N LEU A 117 17.80 -0.71 0.54
CA LEU A 117 19.06 -1.13 -0.07
C LEU A 117 19.96 0.00 -0.55
N ASN A 118 21.26 -0.30 -0.62
CA ASN A 118 22.25 0.55 -1.25
C ASN A 118 22.21 0.43 -2.78
N SER A 119 22.29 1.57 -3.48
CA SER A 119 22.33 1.69 -4.95
C SER A 119 21.11 1.13 -5.72
N PRO A 120 20.08 1.95 -5.99
CA PRO A 120 18.87 1.53 -6.74
C PRO A 120 19.16 0.88 -8.10
N SER A 121 20.21 1.33 -8.78
CA SER A 121 20.66 0.77 -10.06
C SER A 121 21.15 -0.68 -9.94
N LYS A 122 21.85 -1.02 -8.86
CA LYS A 122 22.32 -2.39 -8.60
C LYS A 122 21.14 -3.30 -8.29
N VAL A 123 20.24 -2.84 -7.41
CA VAL A 123 19.01 -3.53 -7.04
C VAL A 123 18.16 -3.82 -8.28
N SER A 124 18.00 -2.84 -9.17
CA SER A 124 17.22 -3.00 -10.40
C SER A 124 17.83 -4.06 -11.34
N ARG A 125 19.15 -4.11 -11.46
CA ARG A 125 19.87 -5.12 -12.26
C ARG A 125 19.72 -6.52 -11.66
N GLU A 126 19.89 -6.63 -10.34
CA GLU A 126 19.70 -7.88 -9.60
C GLU A 126 18.26 -8.39 -9.72
N MET A 127 17.26 -7.50 -9.61
CA MET A 127 15.85 -7.83 -9.82
C MET A 127 15.55 -8.31 -11.24
N ALA A 128 16.14 -7.68 -12.26
CA ALA A 128 15.99 -8.16 -13.63
C ALA A 128 16.56 -9.58 -13.80
N GLU A 129 17.71 -9.87 -13.18
CA GLU A 129 18.33 -11.19 -13.21
C GLU A 129 17.49 -12.24 -12.47
N LEU A 130 17.03 -11.95 -11.24
CA LEU A 130 16.21 -12.86 -10.45
C LEU A 130 14.83 -13.10 -11.09
N THR A 131 14.26 -12.08 -11.74
CA THR A 131 13.03 -12.25 -12.52
C THR A 131 13.28 -13.11 -13.74
N GLY A 132 14.40 -12.93 -14.45
CA GLY A 132 14.77 -13.77 -15.59
C GLY A 132 14.99 -15.24 -15.22
N LYS A 133 15.53 -15.50 -14.02
CA LYS A 133 15.70 -16.86 -13.46
C LYS A 133 14.41 -17.45 -12.88
N GLY A 134 13.32 -16.67 -12.78
CA GLY A 134 12.06 -17.11 -12.18
C GLY A 134 12.09 -17.25 -10.65
N VAL A 135 13.09 -16.68 -9.97
CA VAL A 135 13.21 -16.71 -8.50
C VAL A 135 12.27 -15.69 -7.86
N VAL A 136 12.15 -14.52 -8.49
CA VAL A 136 11.26 -13.43 -8.08
C VAL A 136 10.29 -13.15 -9.21
N ARG A 137 9.05 -12.83 -8.89
CA ARG A 137 8.02 -12.49 -9.85
C ARG A 137 7.56 -11.06 -9.64
N ARG A 138 7.50 -10.30 -10.75
CA ARG A 138 6.99 -8.92 -10.79
C ARG A 138 5.51 -8.92 -11.05
N MET A 139 4.78 -8.15 -10.27
CA MET A 139 3.34 -8.02 -10.38
C MET A 139 2.94 -6.56 -10.49
N ARG A 140 2.10 -6.28 -11.48
CA ARG A 140 1.61 -4.93 -11.72
C ARG A 140 0.61 -4.57 -10.63
N VAL A 141 0.84 -3.42 -10.01
CA VAL A 141 -0.01 -2.86 -8.99
C VAL A 141 -0.61 -1.56 -9.51
N GLU A 142 -1.93 -1.42 -9.44
CA GLU A 142 -2.59 -0.15 -9.72
C GLU A 142 -2.76 0.64 -8.41
N ARG A 143 -2.37 1.92 -8.42
CA ARG A 143 -2.50 2.83 -7.27
C ARG A 143 -3.22 4.11 -7.69
N ARG A 144 -3.76 4.85 -6.73
CA ARG A 144 -4.21 6.23 -6.95
C ARG A 144 -2.97 7.07 -7.28
N GLY A 145 -2.91 7.61 -8.50
CA GLY A 145 -1.78 8.41 -8.99
C GLY A 145 -0.70 7.65 -9.77
N GLY A 146 -0.89 6.36 -10.09
CA GLY A 146 0.07 5.66 -10.95
C GLY A 146 0.00 4.14 -10.96
N VAL A 147 0.89 3.56 -11.78
CA VAL A 147 1.12 2.11 -11.84
C VAL A 147 2.41 1.82 -11.07
N GLY A 148 2.30 1.03 -10.00
CA GLY A 148 3.44 0.54 -9.24
C GLY A 148 3.76 -0.92 -9.57
N GLU A 149 4.84 -1.41 -8.99
CA GLU A 149 5.21 -2.82 -9.06
C GLU A 149 5.41 -3.40 -7.66
N ALA A 150 4.92 -4.62 -7.51
CA ALA A 150 5.16 -5.46 -6.35
C ALA A 150 5.96 -6.69 -6.74
N LEU A 151 6.79 -7.15 -5.82
CA LEU A 151 7.66 -8.30 -5.94
C LEU A 151 7.17 -9.38 -4.99
N ILE A 152 7.18 -10.63 -5.46
CA ILE A 152 6.95 -11.83 -4.65
C ILE A 152 8.03 -12.86 -4.97
N GLU A 153 8.50 -13.59 -3.96
CA GLU A 153 9.36 -14.76 -4.18
C GLU A 153 8.53 -15.89 -4.81
N ALA A 154 9.05 -16.56 -5.83
CA ALA A 154 8.33 -17.64 -6.50
C ALA A 154 7.96 -18.79 -5.54
N ALA A 155 8.83 -19.10 -4.58
CA ALA A 155 8.56 -20.09 -3.54
C ALA A 155 7.36 -19.73 -2.65
N GLU A 156 7.14 -18.45 -2.38
CA GLU A 156 5.98 -17.97 -1.61
C GLU A 156 4.70 -18.07 -2.44
N LEU A 157 4.78 -17.71 -3.72
CA LEU A 157 3.65 -17.85 -4.65
C LEU A 157 3.24 -19.32 -4.80
N ASP A 158 4.21 -20.23 -4.96
CA ASP A 158 3.98 -21.67 -5.00
C ASP A 158 3.33 -22.15 -3.69
N GLY A 159 3.85 -21.72 -2.53
CA GLY A 159 3.26 -22.05 -1.23
C GLY A 159 1.84 -21.49 -1.02
N MET A 160 1.50 -20.37 -1.65
CA MET A 160 0.12 -19.85 -1.67
C MET A 160 -0.79 -20.69 -2.57
N LEU A 161 -0.30 -21.12 -3.74
CA LEU A 161 -1.02 -22.03 -4.64
C LEU A 161 -1.24 -23.40 -4.00
N ASP A 162 -0.32 -23.86 -3.16
CA ASP A 162 -0.45 -25.12 -2.40
C ASP A 162 -1.56 -25.07 -1.35
N LYS A 163 -1.76 -23.93 -0.70
CA LYS A 163 -2.80 -23.74 0.32
C LYS A 163 -4.16 -23.36 -0.28
N ALA A 164 -4.17 -22.99 -1.54
CA ALA A 164 -5.37 -22.56 -2.23
C ALA A 164 -6.30 -23.75 -2.51
N ARG A 165 -7.63 -23.51 -2.45
CA ARG A 165 -8.64 -24.48 -2.83
C ARG A 165 -8.78 -24.49 -4.35
N LEU A 166 -7.83 -25.11 -5.03
CA LEU A 166 -7.75 -25.25 -6.49
C LEU A 166 -7.76 -26.72 -6.90
N GLY A 167 -8.32 -27.03 -8.08
CA GLY A 167 -8.16 -28.33 -8.72
C GLY A 167 -6.69 -28.63 -9.03
N GLU A 168 -6.26 -29.87 -8.78
CA GLU A 168 -4.87 -30.29 -9.00
C GLU A 168 -4.40 -30.10 -10.45
N GLU A 169 -5.29 -30.27 -11.42
CA GLU A 169 -4.98 -30.02 -12.83
C GLU A 169 -4.79 -28.53 -13.14
N THR A 170 -5.70 -27.67 -12.63
CA THR A 170 -5.61 -26.20 -12.74
C THR A 170 -4.28 -25.71 -12.17
N LYS A 171 -3.94 -26.19 -10.97
CA LYS A 171 -2.70 -25.85 -10.27
C LYS A 171 -1.46 -26.28 -11.06
N LYS A 172 -1.41 -27.53 -11.55
CA LYS A 172 -0.29 -28.03 -12.35
C LYS A 172 -0.08 -27.22 -13.63
N LYS A 173 -1.14 -26.97 -14.40
CA LYS A 173 -1.06 -26.17 -15.63
C LYS A 173 -0.61 -24.73 -15.34
N PHE A 174 -1.15 -24.13 -14.29
CA PHE A 174 -0.79 -22.76 -13.93
C PHE A 174 0.67 -22.65 -13.45
N VAL A 175 1.13 -23.55 -12.57
CA VAL A 175 2.54 -23.59 -12.13
C VAL A 175 3.49 -23.84 -13.29
N ALA A 176 3.15 -24.75 -14.21
CA ALA A 176 3.93 -24.98 -15.43
C ALA A 176 4.05 -23.69 -16.26
N PHE A 177 2.93 -23.01 -16.51
CA PHE A 177 2.92 -21.72 -17.20
C PHE A 177 3.82 -20.67 -16.50
N LEU A 178 3.76 -20.58 -15.16
CA LEU A 178 4.57 -19.63 -14.40
C LEU A 178 6.07 -19.95 -14.46
N ARG A 179 6.45 -21.23 -14.57
CA ARG A 179 7.86 -21.65 -14.70
C ARG A 179 8.38 -21.39 -16.11
N ASP A 180 7.58 -21.69 -17.13
CA ASP A 180 7.94 -21.49 -18.53
C ASP A 180 8.01 -20.01 -18.91
N ASN A 181 7.23 -19.15 -18.22
CA ASN A 181 7.11 -17.72 -18.51
C ASN A 181 7.41 -16.86 -17.27
N PRO A 182 8.67 -16.81 -16.81
CA PRO A 182 9.03 -16.18 -15.53
C PRO A 182 8.77 -14.65 -15.49
N THR A 183 8.84 -13.98 -16.63
CA THR A 183 8.60 -12.52 -16.76
C THR A 183 7.14 -12.16 -17.07
N ALA A 184 6.27 -13.15 -17.33
CA ALA A 184 4.90 -12.87 -17.73
C ALA A 184 4.09 -12.26 -16.57
N GLN A 185 3.42 -11.15 -16.84
CA GLN A 185 2.48 -10.48 -15.92
C GLN A 185 1.01 -10.70 -16.31
N THR A 186 0.79 -11.25 -17.50
CA THR A 186 -0.52 -11.56 -18.05
C THR A 186 -0.58 -13.03 -18.42
N LEU A 187 -1.78 -13.59 -18.35
CA LEU A 187 -2.09 -14.92 -18.84
C LEU A 187 -2.80 -14.76 -20.20
N PRO A 188 -2.16 -15.21 -21.30
CA PRO A 188 -2.80 -15.26 -22.60
C PRO A 188 -4.02 -16.19 -22.60
N LYS A 189 -5.00 -15.89 -23.45
CA LYS A 189 -6.12 -16.81 -23.68
C LYS A 189 -5.63 -18.11 -24.33
N GLY A 190 -6.31 -19.21 -24.02
CA GLY A 190 -6.02 -20.54 -24.56
C GLY A 190 -4.97 -21.34 -23.77
N VAL A 191 -4.27 -20.73 -22.82
CA VAL A 191 -3.34 -21.45 -21.91
C VAL A 191 -4.10 -22.31 -20.90
N LEU A 192 -5.19 -21.76 -20.37
CA LEU A 192 -6.10 -22.43 -19.44
C LEU A 192 -7.50 -22.51 -20.05
N GLU A 193 -8.25 -23.55 -19.67
CA GLU A 193 -9.68 -23.63 -19.95
C GLU A 193 -10.44 -22.53 -19.18
N SER A 194 -11.60 -22.09 -19.70
CA SER A 194 -12.43 -21.08 -19.03
C SER A 194 -12.79 -21.46 -17.60
N SER A 195 -13.12 -22.73 -17.35
CA SER A 195 -13.42 -23.27 -16.01
C SER A 195 -12.23 -23.14 -15.04
N GLN A 196 -11.02 -23.42 -15.54
CA GLN A 196 -9.76 -23.31 -14.80
C GLN A 196 -9.40 -21.84 -14.52
N ALA A 197 -9.61 -20.96 -15.49
CA ALA A 197 -9.39 -19.52 -15.33
C ALA A 197 -10.36 -18.91 -14.30
N ASP A 198 -11.65 -19.27 -14.36
CA ASP A 198 -12.66 -18.81 -13.41
C ASP A 198 -12.34 -19.25 -11.98
N GLU A 199 -11.80 -20.45 -11.81
CA GLU A 199 -11.33 -20.95 -10.52
C GLU A 199 -10.21 -20.08 -9.94
N LEU A 200 -9.21 -19.74 -10.74
CA LEU A 200 -8.11 -18.87 -10.34
C LEU A 200 -8.54 -17.42 -10.09
N VAL A 201 -9.53 -16.91 -10.84
CA VAL A 201 -10.15 -15.60 -10.59
C VAL A 201 -10.86 -15.59 -9.24
N ARG A 202 -11.65 -16.64 -8.94
CA ARG A 202 -12.38 -16.76 -7.67
C ARG A 202 -11.45 -16.81 -6.45
N VAL A 203 -10.31 -17.48 -6.58
CA VAL A 203 -9.30 -17.55 -5.51
C VAL A 203 -8.45 -16.27 -5.44
N GLY A 204 -8.38 -15.49 -6.53
CA GLY A 204 -7.72 -14.19 -6.58
C GLY A 204 -6.30 -14.20 -7.16
N PHE A 205 -5.91 -15.27 -7.87
CA PHE A 205 -4.64 -15.35 -8.60
C PHE A 205 -4.71 -14.73 -10.01
N LEU A 206 -5.92 -14.51 -10.51
CA LEU A 206 -6.19 -13.81 -11.76
C LEU A 206 -7.16 -12.67 -11.55
N THR A 207 -6.97 -11.60 -12.30
CA THR A 207 -7.92 -10.49 -12.41
C THR A 207 -8.20 -10.23 -13.89
N ALA A 208 -9.39 -9.72 -14.20
CA ALA A 208 -9.70 -9.32 -15.57
C ALA A 208 -8.73 -8.21 -16.00
N SER A 209 -8.13 -8.33 -17.19
CA SER A 209 -7.34 -7.23 -17.76
C SER A 209 -8.28 -6.17 -18.30
N THR A 210 -8.87 -5.35 -17.43
CA THR A 210 -9.44 -4.09 -17.89
C THR A 210 -8.28 -3.11 -18.15
N PRO A 211 -8.21 -2.47 -19.31
CA PRO A 211 -7.31 -1.35 -19.49
C PRO A 211 -7.82 -0.20 -18.60
N SER A 212 -7.25 -0.04 -17.42
CA SER A 212 -7.38 1.16 -16.59
C SER A 212 -6.59 2.36 -17.15
N THR A 213 -6.17 2.28 -18.41
CA THR A 213 -5.55 3.40 -19.11
C THR A 213 -6.67 4.36 -19.51
N PRO A 214 -6.74 5.60 -18.97
CA PRO A 214 -7.54 6.63 -19.64
C PRO A 214 -7.00 6.71 -21.07
N GLY A 215 -7.88 6.53 -22.05
CA GLY A 215 -7.54 6.43 -23.48
C GLY A 215 -6.93 7.68 -24.11
N ASN A 216 -6.40 8.61 -23.31
CA ASN A 216 -5.72 9.80 -23.77
C ASN A 216 -4.53 10.12 -22.84
N THR A 217 -3.33 9.67 -23.21
CA THR A 217 -2.08 10.05 -22.53
C THR A 217 -1.64 11.47 -22.88
N LEU A 218 -2.34 12.15 -23.81
CA LEU A 218 -2.08 13.53 -24.23
C LEU A 218 -2.37 14.56 -23.12
N ASP A 219 -3.36 14.29 -22.25
CA ASP A 219 -3.78 15.22 -21.18
C ASP A 219 -3.19 14.89 -19.81
N VAL A 220 -2.46 13.77 -19.71
CA VAL A 220 -1.79 13.35 -18.46
C VAL A 220 -0.53 14.19 -18.32
N ARG A 221 -0.50 15.02 -17.26
CA ARG A 221 0.64 15.87 -16.95
C ARG A 221 1.92 15.03 -16.80
N PRO A 222 3.10 15.57 -17.15
CA PRO A 222 4.36 14.83 -17.05
C PRO A 222 4.61 14.23 -15.65
N GLU A 223 4.18 14.92 -14.59
CA GLU A 223 4.24 14.42 -13.21
C GLU A 223 3.36 13.19 -12.92
N ASP A 224 2.28 12.99 -13.67
CA ASP A 224 1.34 11.86 -13.51
C ASP A 224 1.72 10.64 -14.38
N ARG A 225 2.71 10.79 -15.27
CA ARG A 225 3.27 9.69 -16.09
C ARG A 225 4.31 8.90 -15.29
N THR A 226 3.85 8.20 -14.26
CA THR A 226 4.73 7.53 -13.30
C THR A 226 5.04 6.06 -13.65
N THR A 227 5.35 5.75 -14.91
CA THR A 227 6.31 4.66 -15.15
C THR A 227 7.66 5.16 -14.63
N MET A 228 7.90 4.97 -13.34
CA MET A 228 8.95 5.58 -12.53
C MET A 228 10.35 5.43 -13.13
N MET A 229 10.75 6.42 -13.92
CA MET A 229 12.12 6.88 -14.07
C MET A 229 12.04 8.41 -14.15
N SER A 230 12.31 9.11 -13.04
CA SER A 230 12.45 10.58 -13.07
C SER A 230 13.57 10.94 -14.05
N ILE A 231 13.38 11.97 -14.89
CA ILE A 231 14.41 12.46 -15.84
C ILE A 231 15.71 12.80 -15.10
N GLN A 232 15.63 13.28 -13.86
CA GLN A 232 16.80 13.51 -13.00
C GLN A 232 17.49 12.19 -12.62
N HIS A 233 16.73 11.12 -12.41
CA HIS A 233 17.25 9.77 -12.16
C HIS A 233 17.89 9.17 -13.42
N VAL A 234 17.30 9.37 -14.61
CA VAL A 234 17.84 8.96 -15.92
C VAL A 234 19.15 9.68 -16.24
N SER A 235 19.23 10.99 -15.95
CA SER A 235 20.42 11.81 -16.21
C SER A 235 21.66 11.43 -15.39
N ARG A 236 21.48 10.68 -14.30
CA ARG A 236 22.56 10.18 -13.43
C ARG A 236 23.17 8.86 -13.90
N PHE A 237 22.60 8.20 -14.91
CA PHE A 237 23.18 6.98 -15.46
C PHE A 237 24.29 7.29 -16.46
N ALA A 238 25.48 6.71 -16.25
CA ALA A 238 26.57 6.77 -17.20
C ALA A 238 26.18 6.05 -18.50
N SER A 239 25.99 6.84 -19.56
CA SER A 239 25.89 6.37 -20.95
C SER A 239 27.20 5.66 -21.34
N GLY A 240 27.13 4.42 -21.84
CA GLY A 240 28.30 3.78 -22.47
C GLY A 240 28.55 2.28 -22.28
N SER A 241 27.52 1.42 -22.16
CA SER A 241 27.75 -0.04 -22.25
C SER A 241 26.89 -0.70 -23.33
N VAL A 242 27.42 -1.73 -23.99
CA VAL A 242 26.81 -2.43 -25.15
C VAL A 242 25.42 -3.01 -24.83
N SER A 243 25.17 -3.35 -23.56
CA SER A 243 23.86 -3.81 -23.09
C SER A 243 22.78 -2.71 -23.05
N ALA A 244 23.19 -1.43 -23.04
CA ALA A 244 22.30 -0.27 -23.00
C ALA A 244 21.74 0.13 -24.39
N VAL A 245 22.27 -0.42 -25.49
CA VAL A 245 21.88 -0.03 -26.86
C VAL A 245 21.22 -1.17 -27.64
N GLY A 246 21.28 -2.42 -27.19
CA GLY A 246 20.68 -3.52 -27.98
C GLY A 246 20.58 -4.91 -27.34
N GLY A 247 20.79 -5.04 -26.03
CA GLY A 247 20.59 -6.34 -25.36
C GLY A 247 19.11 -6.74 -25.29
N ARG A 248 18.83 -8.05 -25.17
CA ARG A 248 17.47 -8.61 -25.01
C ARG A 248 16.70 -8.07 -23.78
N ASN A 249 17.41 -7.39 -22.86
CA ASN A 249 16.87 -6.69 -21.69
C ASN A 249 17.06 -5.14 -21.75
N ALA A 250 17.51 -4.56 -22.87
CA ALA A 250 17.76 -3.12 -23.00
C ALA A 250 16.48 -2.29 -22.80
N ILE A 251 15.34 -2.81 -23.25
CA ILE A 251 14.00 -2.21 -23.06
C ILE A 251 13.65 -2.11 -21.56
N HIS A 252 14.10 -3.08 -20.75
CA HIS A 252 13.90 -3.07 -19.30
C HIS A 252 14.93 -2.18 -18.55
N LEU A 253 16.16 -2.03 -19.07
CA LEU A 253 17.20 -1.19 -18.47
C LEU A 253 16.99 0.32 -18.73
N ALA A 254 16.30 0.68 -19.80
CA ALA A 254 15.93 2.07 -20.13
C ALA A 254 14.61 2.53 -19.46
N GLY A 255 14.07 1.77 -18.49
CA GLY A 255 12.84 2.13 -17.79
C GLY A 255 11.55 1.94 -18.59
N GLY A 256 11.62 1.34 -19.79
CA GLY A 256 10.49 1.09 -20.67
C GLY A 256 9.88 -0.29 -20.48
N GLY A 257 9.43 -0.63 -19.28
CA GLY A 257 8.71 -1.89 -19.01
C GLY A 257 7.24 -1.86 -19.43
N GLY A 258 6.90 -1.19 -20.53
CA GLY A 258 5.57 -1.19 -21.11
C GLY A 258 5.52 -2.20 -22.24
N GLY A 259 4.76 -3.30 -22.05
CA GLY A 259 4.35 -4.15 -23.16
C GLY A 259 3.46 -3.37 -24.12
N ALA A 260 4.06 -2.56 -24.99
CA ALA A 260 3.43 -2.13 -26.22
C ALA A 260 3.51 -3.31 -27.20
N PRO A 261 2.43 -3.63 -27.93
CA PRO A 261 2.57 -4.51 -29.08
C PRO A 261 3.56 -3.84 -30.02
N ALA A 262 4.49 -4.62 -30.58
CA ALA A 262 5.29 -4.16 -31.69
C ALA A 262 4.38 -3.44 -32.69
N LEU A 263 4.75 -2.23 -33.10
CA LEU A 263 4.05 -1.49 -34.15
C LEU A 263 4.25 -2.23 -35.48
N THR A 264 3.56 -3.35 -35.65
CA THR A 264 3.28 -3.93 -36.96
C THR A 264 1.92 -3.40 -37.36
N HIS A 265 1.94 -2.45 -38.29
CA HIS A 265 0.76 -2.02 -39.03
C HIS A 265 0.07 -3.23 -39.67
N ALA A 266 -0.99 -3.71 -39.02
CA ALA A 266 -2.09 -4.42 -39.65
C ALA A 266 -3.31 -4.23 -38.75
N ALA A 267 -4.16 -3.29 -39.15
CA ALA A 267 -5.51 -3.19 -38.61
C ALA A 267 -6.27 -4.48 -38.98
N SER A 268 -6.84 -5.14 -37.99
CA SER A 268 -8.04 -5.93 -38.20
C SER A 268 -8.93 -5.81 -36.97
N LEU A 269 -10.17 -5.42 -37.25
CA LEU A 269 -11.31 -5.43 -36.35
C LEU A 269 -11.51 -6.85 -35.84
N ASP A 270 -10.94 -7.16 -34.70
CA ASP A 270 -11.36 -8.28 -33.86
C ASP A 270 -11.21 -7.83 -32.42
N ALA A 271 -12.28 -7.92 -31.65
CA ALA A 271 -12.29 -7.57 -30.25
C ALA A 271 -11.20 -8.37 -29.53
N SER A 272 -10.08 -7.71 -29.20
CA SER A 272 -8.95 -8.33 -28.53
C SER A 272 -9.46 -9.16 -27.36
N PRO A 273 -9.36 -10.50 -27.41
CA PRO A 273 -10.13 -11.31 -26.51
C PRO A 273 -9.45 -11.19 -25.13
N ALA A 274 -10.14 -10.61 -24.16
CA ALA A 274 -9.66 -10.19 -22.83
C ALA A 274 -8.63 -11.13 -22.14
N ALA A 275 -7.35 -10.75 -22.13
CA ALA A 275 -6.33 -11.44 -21.34
C ALA A 275 -6.62 -11.32 -19.82
N PHE A 276 -6.14 -12.27 -19.02
CA PHE A 276 -6.14 -12.11 -17.56
C PHE A 276 -4.82 -11.51 -17.09
N ARG A 277 -4.84 -10.74 -16.01
CA ARG A 277 -3.64 -10.30 -15.31
C ARG A 277 -3.38 -11.20 -14.13
N LEU A 278 -2.11 -11.49 -13.90
CA LEU A 278 -1.71 -12.19 -12.69
C LEU A 278 -1.96 -11.27 -11.49
N ALA A 279 -2.56 -11.83 -10.44
CA ALA A 279 -2.80 -11.17 -9.17
C ALA A 279 -2.33 -12.05 -8.00
N ILE A 280 -2.17 -11.45 -6.83
CA ILE A 280 -1.91 -12.18 -5.59
C ILE A 280 -3.11 -11.98 -4.67
N PRO A 281 -3.69 -13.07 -4.13
CA PRO A 281 -4.72 -12.97 -3.11
C PRO A 281 -4.24 -12.10 -1.94
N GLY A 282 -5.04 -11.11 -1.56
CA GLY A 282 -4.69 -10.19 -0.46
C GLY A 282 -3.80 -9.01 -0.85
N HIS A 283 -3.38 -8.86 -2.12
CA HIS A 283 -2.54 -7.71 -2.53
C HIS A 283 -3.22 -6.37 -2.24
N GLY A 284 -4.55 -6.30 -2.33
CA GLY A 284 -5.30 -5.04 -2.22
C GLY A 284 -5.31 -4.54 -0.78
N ARG A 285 -5.30 -5.48 0.16
CA ARG A 285 -5.18 -5.19 1.60
C ARG A 285 -3.80 -4.63 1.93
N HIS A 286 -2.74 -5.25 1.40
CA HIS A 286 -1.38 -4.75 1.56
C HIS A 286 -1.25 -3.32 1.02
N LEU A 287 -1.77 -3.06 -0.19
CA LEU A 287 -1.70 -1.74 -0.81
C LEU A 287 -2.53 -0.69 -0.07
N LYS A 288 -3.70 -1.06 0.44
CA LYS A 288 -4.53 -0.18 1.26
C LYS A 288 -3.83 0.19 2.57
N LEU A 289 -3.16 -0.77 3.19
CA LEU A 289 -2.37 -0.54 4.40
C LEU A 289 -1.19 0.39 4.12
N ALA A 290 -0.43 0.14 3.05
CA ALA A 290 0.68 0.99 2.64
C ALA A 290 0.22 2.42 2.35
N ALA A 291 -0.86 2.59 1.57
CA ALA A 291 -1.42 3.90 1.26
C ALA A 291 -1.86 4.65 2.52
N ALA A 292 -2.63 4.01 3.40
CA ALA A 292 -3.09 4.63 4.64
C ALA A 292 -1.94 5.01 5.58
N ALA A 293 -0.88 4.20 5.65
CA ALA A 293 0.28 4.48 6.48
C ALA A 293 1.06 5.70 5.95
N VAL A 294 1.20 5.81 4.63
CA VAL A 294 1.86 6.93 3.96
C VAL A 294 1.04 8.21 4.09
N ASP A 295 -0.29 8.12 3.95
CA ASP A 295 -1.21 9.23 4.18
C ASP A 295 -1.11 9.75 5.62
N TRP A 296 -0.99 8.85 6.61
CA TRP A 296 -0.78 9.23 8.01
C TRP A 296 0.52 10.03 8.21
N VAL A 297 1.63 9.60 7.59
CA VAL A 297 2.91 10.33 7.68
C VAL A 297 2.79 11.72 7.06
N ARG A 298 2.15 11.82 5.88
CA ARG A 298 1.91 13.10 5.21
C ARG A 298 1.04 14.02 6.07
N GLU A 299 -0.02 13.50 6.67
CA GLU A 299 -0.89 14.28 7.55
C GLU A 299 -0.15 14.75 8.81
N ALA A 300 0.66 13.88 9.42
CA ALA A 300 1.47 14.24 10.59
C ALA A 300 2.48 15.35 10.27
N LEU A 301 3.19 15.26 9.14
CA LEU A 301 4.14 16.28 8.70
C LEU A 301 3.44 17.56 8.23
N GLY A 302 2.26 17.47 7.61
CA GLY A 302 1.48 18.62 7.15
C GLY A 302 0.98 19.53 8.29
N ARG A 303 0.98 19.04 9.52
CA ARG A 303 0.70 19.85 10.73
C ARG A 303 1.91 20.64 11.21
N THR A 304 3.11 20.28 10.77
CA THR A 304 4.33 21.03 11.09
C THR A 304 4.46 22.23 10.15
N LYS A 305 5.04 23.33 10.65
CA LYS A 305 5.22 24.56 9.88
C LYS A 305 6.05 24.37 8.60
N TRP A 306 7.04 23.48 8.65
CA TRP A 306 8.01 23.28 7.57
C TRP A 306 7.74 22.03 6.73
N GLY A 307 6.73 21.23 7.06
CA GLY A 307 6.57 19.88 6.49
C GLY A 307 7.71 18.94 6.88
N GLU A 308 8.39 19.24 8.00
CA GLU A 308 9.61 18.59 8.48
C GLU A 308 9.47 18.30 9.97
N GLY A 309 9.99 17.17 10.43
CA GLY A 309 10.03 16.83 11.84
C GLY A 309 11.07 15.75 12.16
N PRO A 310 11.53 15.66 13.41
CA PRO A 310 12.40 14.55 13.85
C PRO A 310 11.69 13.20 13.68
N GLU A 311 12.42 12.17 13.23
CA GLU A 311 11.87 10.82 13.08
C GLU A 311 11.38 10.26 14.42
N SER A 312 12.10 10.55 15.51
CA SER A 312 11.73 10.14 16.88
C SER A 312 10.34 10.65 17.28
N TRP A 313 10.02 11.90 16.90
CA TRP A 313 8.71 12.52 17.16
C TRP A 313 7.59 11.83 16.37
N LEU A 314 7.81 11.53 15.08
CA LEU A 314 6.85 10.78 14.29
C LEU A 314 6.65 9.36 14.84
N ARG A 315 7.74 8.68 15.19
CA ARG A 315 7.72 7.34 15.78
C ARG A 315 6.91 7.32 17.08
N GLU A 316 7.16 8.27 17.97
CA GLU A 316 6.43 8.38 19.24
C GLU A 316 4.93 8.61 19.00
N ARG A 317 4.54 9.45 18.04
CA ARG A 317 3.11 9.64 17.70
C ARG A 317 2.48 8.39 17.08
N PHE A 318 3.22 7.67 16.26
CA PHE A 318 2.72 6.46 15.60
C PHE A 318 2.52 5.30 16.58
N GLU A 319 3.52 5.11 17.46
CA GLU A 319 3.55 4.03 18.45
C GLU A 319 2.88 4.39 19.78
N GLY A 320 2.66 5.69 20.00
CA GLY A 320 2.02 6.25 21.19
C GLY A 320 0.56 5.81 21.34
N GLY A 321 0.04 5.94 22.56
CA GLY A 321 -1.33 5.51 22.89
C GLY A 321 -1.49 3.99 23.09
N GLY A 322 -0.38 3.23 23.09
CA GLY A 322 -0.37 1.80 23.39
C GLY A 322 -1.30 1.01 22.45
N LEU A 323 -2.09 0.09 22.99
CA LEU A 323 -2.97 -0.79 22.20
C LEU A 323 -4.12 -0.06 21.48
N TYR A 324 -4.38 1.19 21.84
CA TYR A 324 -5.43 2.02 21.25
C TYR A 324 -4.88 3.11 20.31
N GLY A 325 -3.56 3.19 20.19
CA GLY A 325 -2.87 4.10 19.29
C GLY A 325 -2.95 3.70 17.81
N PRO A 326 -2.45 4.57 16.91
CA PRO A 326 -2.50 4.35 15.46
C PRO A 326 -1.95 2.98 15.06
N ARG A 327 -0.77 2.62 15.56
CA ARG A 327 -0.11 1.32 15.30
C ARG A 327 -1.06 0.14 15.43
N TRP A 328 -1.75 0.00 16.55
CA TRP A 328 -2.55 -1.19 16.85
C TRP A 328 -4.01 -1.09 16.40
N LYS A 329 -4.58 0.10 16.48
CA LYS A 329 -5.99 0.33 16.16
C LYS A 329 -6.22 0.40 14.65
N GLU A 330 -5.40 1.17 13.95
CA GLU A 330 -5.58 1.51 12.53
C GLU A 330 -4.66 0.70 11.63
N PHE A 331 -3.42 0.48 12.07
CA PHE A 331 -2.36 -0.14 11.27
C PHE A 331 -2.01 -1.57 11.69
N TRP A 332 -2.90 -2.28 12.41
CA TRP A 332 -2.79 -3.73 12.66
C TRP A 332 -1.45 -4.21 13.28
N GLY A 333 -0.76 -3.31 13.98
CA GLY A 333 0.53 -3.53 14.61
C GLY A 333 1.70 -3.47 13.62
N VAL A 334 1.61 -2.69 12.54
CA VAL A 334 2.74 -2.44 11.63
C VAL A 334 3.89 -1.73 12.36
N GLU A 335 5.13 -2.05 11.99
CA GLU A 335 6.31 -1.38 12.56
C GLU A 335 6.57 -0.01 11.91
N TRP A 336 7.05 0.94 12.72
CA TRP A 336 7.39 2.27 12.25
C TRP A 336 8.39 2.26 11.08
N GLU A 337 9.43 1.43 11.17
CA GLU A 337 10.45 1.29 10.13
C GLU A 337 9.84 0.88 8.77
N TRP A 338 8.83 0.00 8.80
CA TRP A 338 8.11 -0.42 7.59
C TRP A 338 7.26 0.73 7.02
N VAL A 339 6.59 1.52 7.87
CA VAL A 339 5.81 2.70 7.44
C VAL A 339 6.69 3.73 6.77
N LEU A 340 7.80 4.09 7.42
CA LEU A 340 8.76 5.04 6.87
C LEU A 340 9.38 4.50 5.58
N GLY A 341 9.65 3.19 5.53
CA GLY A 341 10.15 2.47 4.35
C GLY A 341 9.26 2.60 3.13
N GLU A 342 7.95 2.41 3.29
CA GLU A 342 6.99 2.64 2.20
C GLU A 342 6.88 4.13 1.84
N ALA A 343 6.90 5.04 2.81
CA ALA A 343 6.79 6.48 2.55
C ALA A 343 7.99 7.03 1.74
N VAL A 344 9.21 6.63 2.10
CA VAL A 344 10.42 6.95 1.31
C VAL A 344 10.40 6.23 -0.02
N GLY A 345 10.00 4.96 -0.04
CA GLY A 345 9.92 4.16 -1.25
C GLY A 345 8.96 4.73 -2.31
N LEU A 346 7.89 5.40 -1.86
CA LEU A 346 6.95 6.12 -2.73
C LEU A 346 7.40 7.54 -3.07
N GLY A 347 8.52 8.00 -2.50
CA GLY A 347 9.00 9.38 -2.68
C GLY A 347 8.06 10.41 -2.08
N VAL A 348 7.28 10.05 -1.06
CA VAL A 348 6.39 10.98 -0.34
C VAL A 348 7.15 11.70 0.75
N VAL A 349 8.20 11.08 1.29
CA VAL A 349 9.10 11.70 2.26
C VAL A 349 10.55 11.38 1.92
N GLU A 350 11.45 12.23 2.39
CA GLU A 350 12.89 11.96 2.46
C GLU A 350 13.36 11.99 3.91
N VAL A 351 14.43 11.23 4.18
CA VAL A 351 15.08 11.17 5.49
C VAL A 351 16.45 11.83 5.35
N PHE A 352 16.83 12.65 6.32
CA PHE A 352 18.07 13.42 6.30
C PHE A 352 18.69 13.50 7.70
N GLU A 353 19.99 13.76 7.77
CA GLU A 353 20.71 13.91 9.03
C GLU A 353 20.59 15.34 9.54
N THR A 354 20.23 15.50 10.82
CA THR A 354 20.12 16.84 11.44
C THR A 354 21.32 17.23 12.30
N GLY A 355 22.17 16.27 12.67
CA GLY A 355 23.34 16.47 13.53
C GLY A 355 23.05 16.80 15.00
N SER A 356 21.78 17.07 15.36
CA SER A 356 21.37 17.47 16.72
C SER A 356 20.32 16.56 17.32
N VAL A 357 19.26 16.24 16.56
CA VAL A 357 18.11 15.45 17.01
C VAL A 357 18.04 14.07 16.34
N GLY A 358 19.11 13.68 15.65
CA GLY A 358 19.21 12.46 14.84
C GLY A 358 18.63 12.64 13.44
N ARG A 359 17.87 11.65 12.96
CA ARG A 359 17.28 11.69 11.62
C ARG A 359 16.05 12.60 11.59
N GLY A 360 16.02 13.49 10.62
CA GLY A 360 14.87 14.31 10.23
C GLY A 360 14.10 13.64 9.08
N VAL A 361 12.80 13.91 9.01
CA VAL A 361 11.93 13.46 7.92
C VAL A 361 11.24 14.68 7.31
N ARG A 362 11.30 14.83 5.99
CA ARG A 362 10.69 15.91 5.22
C ARG A 362 9.66 15.36 4.24
N ALA A 363 8.50 16.00 4.15
CA ALA A 363 7.51 15.67 3.14
C ALA A 363 7.88 16.25 1.76
N LEU A 364 7.70 15.45 0.72
CA LEU A 364 7.91 15.81 -0.67
C LEU A 364 6.55 16.03 -1.36
N GLY A 365 6.33 17.25 -1.86
CA GLY A 365 5.10 17.63 -2.58
C GLY A 365 3.85 17.64 -1.68
N LEU A 366 3.85 18.54 -0.69
CA LEU A 366 2.66 18.88 0.11
C LEU A 366 1.65 19.71 -0.68
#